data_AF-A0A2G2XPM5-F1
#
_entry.id   AF-A0A2G2XPM5-F1
#
_cell.length_a   1.000
_cell.length_b   1.000
_cell.length_c   1.000
_cell.angle_alpha   90.00
_cell.angle_beta   90.00
_cell.angle_gamma   90.00
#
_symmetry.space_group_name_H-M   'P 1'
#
loop_
_entity.id
_entity.type
_entity.pdbx_description
1 polymer ?
#
loop_
_entity_poly.entity_id
_entity_poly.type
_entity_poly.pdbx_seq_one_letter_code
_entity_poly.pdbx_strand_id
1 'polypeptide(L)'
;MEFESGLVESEILGIRNGFYGVGNGFCGFKNGFCGFGYGSYGFINGFYEFENGFYGFGDGFCGVMDGFCGWKQRRMIFYLVILKKRSIEERNLEWRLVSSWDKRVDRNG
;
A
#
# COMPACT_ATOMS: atom_id res chain seq x y z
N MET A 1 17.99 5.47 -3.06
CA MET A 1 17.66 4.53 -1.95
C MET A 1 16.79 5.20 -0.89
N GLU A 2 17.08 6.43 -0.45
CA GLU A 2 16.30 7.13 0.60
C GLU A 2 14.80 7.37 0.27
N PHE A 3 14.47 7.59 -1.01
CA PHE A 3 13.07 7.80 -1.42
C PHE A 3 12.24 6.51 -1.31
N GLU A 4 12.83 5.34 -1.58
CA GLU A 4 12.14 4.05 -1.44
C GLU A 4 12.00 3.65 0.02
N SER A 5 12.98 3.95 0.88
CA SER A 5 12.89 3.64 2.31
C SER A 5 11.78 4.44 3.00
N GLY A 6 11.65 5.75 2.74
CA GLY A 6 10.60 6.56 3.36
C GLY A 6 9.17 6.17 2.90
N LEU A 7 9.04 5.63 1.69
CA LEU A 7 7.74 5.22 1.14
C LEU A 7 7.32 3.82 1.62
N VAL A 8 8.26 2.87 1.74
CA VAL A 8 8.00 1.57 2.38
C VAL A 8 7.62 1.76 3.86
N GLU A 9 8.25 2.72 4.54
CA GLU A 9 7.90 3.07 5.91
C GLU A 9 6.46 3.58 6.03
N SER A 10 6.00 4.41 5.07
CA SER A 10 4.61 4.90 5.04
C SER A 10 3.56 3.79 4.83
N GLU A 11 3.87 2.77 4.03
CA GLU A 11 2.97 1.62 3.80
C GLU A 11 2.91 0.71 5.03
N ILE A 12 4.06 0.42 5.62
CA ILE A 12 4.14 -0.36 6.87
C ILE A 12 3.43 0.39 8.00
N LEU A 13 3.56 1.71 8.08
CA LEU A 13 2.86 2.55 9.03
C LEU A 13 1.34 2.51 8.82
N GLY A 14 0.85 2.58 7.58
CA GLY A 14 -0.58 2.48 7.26
C GLY A 14 -1.18 1.15 7.71
N ILE A 15 -0.51 0.04 7.39
CA ILE A 15 -0.92 -1.31 7.82
C ILE A 15 -0.88 -1.42 9.35
N ARG A 16 0.19 -0.93 9.99
CA ARG A 16 0.34 -0.99 11.45
C ARG A 16 -0.75 -0.19 12.17
N ASN A 17 -1.02 1.03 11.70
CA ASN A 17 -2.08 1.88 12.24
C ASN A 17 -3.46 1.25 12.02
N GLY A 18 -3.65 0.57 10.89
CA GLY A 18 -4.84 -0.24 10.62
C GLY A 18 -5.06 -1.33 11.68
N PHE A 19 -4.02 -2.12 11.99
CA PHE A 19 -4.09 -3.12 13.06
C PHE A 19 -4.34 -2.52 14.45
N TYR A 20 -3.79 -1.33 14.74
CA TYR A 20 -4.11 -0.62 15.99
C TYR A 20 -5.58 -0.19 16.06
N GLY A 21 -6.16 0.28 14.95
CA GLY A 21 -7.60 0.61 14.87
C GLY A 21 -8.47 -0.61 15.16
N VAL A 22 -8.16 -1.75 14.54
CA VAL A 22 -8.84 -3.03 14.81
C VAL A 22 -8.74 -3.44 16.28
N GLY A 23 -7.56 -3.30 16.90
CA GLY A 23 -7.34 -3.58 18.32
C GLY A 23 -8.15 -2.67 19.24
N ASN A 24 -8.20 -1.37 18.95
CA ASN A 24 -9.05 -0.42 19.68
C ASN A 24 -10.52 -0.77 19.53
N GLY A 25 -10.93 -1.25 18.35
CA GLY A 25 -12.26 -1.76 18.08
C GLY A 25 -12.66 -2.89 19.04
N PHE A 26 -11.79 -3.90 19.17
CA PHE A 26 -11.99 -5.00 20.13
C PHE A 26 -12.06 -4.55 21.59
N CYS A 27 -11.24 -3.57 22.00
CA CYS A 27 -11.31 -3.00 23.34
C CYS A 27 -12.65 -2.29 23.59
N GLY A 28 -13.14 -1.50 22.62
CA GLY A 28 -14.47 -0.87 22.70
C GLY A 28 -15.58 -1.90 22.87
N PHE A 29 -15.57 -2.98 22.09
CA PHE A 29 -16.54 -4.07 22.25
C PHE A 29 -16.46 -4.74 23.62
N LYS A 30 -15.25 -5.02 24.12
CA LYS A 30 -15.06 -5.66 25.43
C LYS A 30 -15.60 -4.78 26.57
N ASN A 31 -15.28 -3.50 26.55
CA ASN A 31 -15.77 -2.58 27.58
C ASN A 31 -17.28 -2.40 27.45
N GLY A 32 -17.81 -2.36 26.21
CA GLY A 32 -19.23 -2.34 25.92
C GLY A 32 -20.00 -3.50 26.58
N PHE A 33 -19.47 -4.72 26.43
CA PHE A 33 -19.99 -5.91 27.08
C PHE A 33 -19.92 -5.86 28.61
N CYS A 34 -18.84 -5.33 29.18
CA CYS A 34 -18.75 -5.11 30.62
C CYS A 34 -19.80 -4.11 31.11
N GLY A 35 -20.04 -3.02 30.37
CA GLY A 35 -21.04 -2.00 30.68
C GLY A 35 -22.43 -2.59 30.86
N PHE A 36 -22.84 -3.51 29.99
CA PHE A 36 -24.14 -4.17 30.06
C PHE A 36 -24.42 -4.91 31.39
N GLY A 37 -23.38 -5.28 32.14
CA GLY A 37 -23.51 -5.94 33.44
C GLY A 37 -23.88 -5.02 34.62
N TYR A 38 -23.79 -3.69 34.48
CA TYR A 38 -23.91 -2.73 35.60
C TYR A 38 -25.25 -1.97 35.64
N GLY A 39 -26.31 -2.53 35.07
CA GLY A 39 -27.65 -1.91 35.03
C GLY A 39 -27.80 -0.86 33.93
N SER A 40 -28.87 -0.06 33.97
CA SER A 40 -29.30 0.83 32.87
C SER A 40 -28.27 1.90 32.48
N TYR A 41 -27.48 2.42 33.43
CA TYR A 41 -26.40 3.36 33.13
C TYR A 41 -25.19 2.68 32.47
N GLY A 42 -24.86 1.46 32.92
CA GLY A 42 -23.86 0.63 32.27
C GLY A 42 -24.27 0.20 30.87
N PHE A 43 -25.57 0.03 30.62
CA PHE A 43 -26.12 -0.33 29.32
C PHE A 43 -25.91 0.77 28.27
N ILE A 44 -26.12 2.04 28.65
CA ILE A 44 -25.91 3.19 27.75
C ILE A 44 -24.43 3.34 27.42
N ASN A 45 -23.55 3.32 28.42
CA ASN A 45 -22.10 3.33 28.19
C ASN A 45 -21.64 2.11 27.37
N GLY A 46 -22.29 0.97 27.61
CA GLY A 46 -22.09 -0.27 26.88
C GLY A 46 -22.29 -0.10 25.37
N PHE A 47 -23.39 0.55 24.98
CA PHE A 47 -23.70 0.89 23.59
C PHE A 47 -22.69 1.87 22.98
N TYR A 48 -22.32 2.93 23.70
CA TYR A 48 -21.34 3.91 23.19
C TYR A 48 -19.96 3.28 22.93
N GLU A 49 -19.49 2.41 23.81
CA GLU A 49 -18.21 1.73 23.59
C GLU A 49 -18.28 0.68 22.47
N PHE A 50 -19.44 0.05 22.27
CA PHE A 50 -19.69 -0.82 21.13
C PHE A 50 -19.66 -0.05 19.80
N GLU A 51 -20.26 1.13 19.76
CA GLU A 51 -20.24 2.03 18.60
C GLU A 51 -18.81 2.49 18.28
N ASN A 52 -18.06 2.93 19.30
CA ASN A 52 -16.64 3.25 19.15
C ASN A 52 -15.81 2.03 18.70
N GLY A 53 -16.21 0.83 19.13
CA GLY A 53 -15.65 -0.43 18.68
C GLY A 53 -15.76 -0.62 17.16
N PHE A 54 -16.94 -0.35 16.61
CA PHE A 54 -17.19 -0.41 15.17
C PHE A 54 -16.40 0.65 14.38
N TYR A 55 -16.35 1.89 14.87
CA TYR A 55 -15.57 2.94 14.21
C TYR A 55 -14.08 2.58 14.16
N GLY A 56 -13.51 2.11 15.28
CA GLY A 56 -12.11 1.65 15.30
C GLY A 56 -11.83 0.51 14.32
N PHE A 57 -12.78 -0.41 14.17
CA PHE A 57 -12.68 -1.50 13.18
C PHE A 57 -12.73 -0.99 11.75
N GLY A 58 -13.66 -0.06 11.45
CA GLY A 58 -13.80 0.57 10.14
C GLY A 58 -12.53 1.31 9.73
N ASP A 59 -12.04 2.19 10.61
CA ASP A 59 -10.80 2.95 10.38
C ASP A 59 -9.59 2.02 10.25
N GLY A 60 -9.57 0.94 11.05
CA GLY A 60 -8.55 -0.09 10.98
C GLY A 60 -8.49 -0.78 9.61
N PHE A 61 -9.64 -1.18 9.08
CA PHE A 61 -9.76 -1.79 7.76
C PHE A 61 -9.36 -0.84 6.62
N CYS A 62 -9.78 0.43 6.70
CA CYS A 62 -9.38 1.45 5.75
C CYS A 62 -7.85 1.61 5.72
N GLY A 63 -7.20 1.72 6.89
CA GLY A 63 -5.74 1.84 6.96
C GLY A 63 -4.97 0.65 6.36
N VAL A 64 -5.46 -0.58 6.56
CA VAL A 64 -4.88 -1.78 5.93
C VAL A 64 -5.08 -1.77 4.41
N MET A 65 -6.26 -1.39 3.92
CA MET A 65 -6.55 -1.32 2.49
C MET A 65 -5.71 -0.25 1.79
N ASP A 66 -5.54 0.92 2.40
CA ASP A 66 -4.71 1.99 1.87
C ASP A 66 -3.24 1.56 1.73
N GLY A 67 -2.71 0.87 2.75
CA GLY A 67 -1.37 0.29 2.69
C GLY A 67 -1.20 -0.73 1.54
N PHE A 68 -2.19 -1.61 1.35
CA PHE A 68 -2.17 -2.60 0.26
C PHE A 68 -2.31 -1.97 -1.14
N CYS A 69 -3.18 -0.97 -1.27
CA CYS A 69 -3.39 -0.24 -2.53
C CYS A 69 -2.12 0.52 -2.94
N GLY A 70 -1.46 1.19 -1.99
CA GLY A 70 -0.18 1.85 -2.22
C GLY A 70 0.87 0.87 -2.75
N TRP A 71 1.01 -0.28 -2.07
CA TRP A 71 1.96 -1.33 -2.46
C TRP A 71 1.70 -1.85 -3.89
N LYS A 72 0.44 -2.11 -4.24
CA LYS A 72 0.05 -2.61 -5.56
C LYS A 72 0.34 -1.60 -6.68
N GLN A 73 0.00 -0.33 -6.47
CA GLN A 73 0.25 0.73 -7.47
C GLN A 73 1.75 0.90 -7.74
N ARG A 74 2.59 0.85 -6.70
CA ARG A 74 4.05 0.98 -6.86
C ARG A 74 4.68 -0.16 -7.62
N ARG A 75 4.29 -1.41 -7.33
CA ARG A 75 4.78 -2.56 -8.11
C ARG A 75 4.43 -2.40 -9.59
N MET A 76 3.22 -1.95 -9.89
CA MET A 76 2.78 -1.67 -11.25
C MET A 76 3.67 -0.61 -11.93
N ILE A 77 3.94 0.51 -11.27
CA ILE A 77 4.82 1.56 -11.80
C ILE A 77 6.25 1.02 -12.02
N PHE A 78 6.79 0.27 -11.06
CA PHE A 78 8.13 -0.31 -11.15
C PHE A 78 8.26 -1.27 -12.34
N TYR A 79 7.28 -2.15 -12.55
CA TYR A 79 7.21 -3.02 -13.72
C TYR A 79 7.17 -2.22 -15.02
N LEU A 80 6.34 -1.18 -15.11
CA LEU A 80 6.25 -0.34 -16.29
C LEU A 80 7.58 0.37 -16.60
N VAL A 81 8.28 0.87 -15.58
CA VAL A 81 9.60 1.50 -15.74
C VAL A 81 10.62 0.50 -16.27
N ILE A 82 10.67 -0.72 -15.73
CA ILE A 82 11.58 -1.78 -16.21
C ILE A 82 11.26 -2.14 -17.66
N LEU A 83 9.99 -2.35 -17.98
CA LEU A 83 9.57 -2.68 -19.35
C LEU A 83 9.92 -1.56 -20.33
N LYS A 84 9.74 -0.30 -19.92
CA LYS A 84 10.09 0.85 -20.75
C LYS A 84 11.60 0.94 -20.98
N LYS A 85 12.42 0.69 -19.97
CA LYS A 85 13.89 0.65 -20.10
C LYS A 85 14.32 -0.44 -21.08
N ARG A 86 13.78 -1.66 -20.95
CA ARG A 86 14.07 -2.77 -21.88
C ARG A 86 13.71 -2.43 -23.33
N SER A 87 12.53 -1.86 -23.57
CA SER A 87 12.12 -1.43 -24.92
C SER A 87 13.02 -0.33 -25.51
N ILE A 88 13.58 0.54 -24.69
CA ILE A 88 14.55 1.55 -25.14
C ILE A 88 15.89 0.90 -25.49
N GLU A 89 16.37 -0.04 -24.66
CA GLU A 89 17.59 -0.79 -24.92
C GLU A 89 17.51 -1.61 -26.22
N GLU A 90 16.40 -2.29 -26.45
CA GLU A 90 16.14 -3.04 -27.70
C GLU A 90 16.24 -2.12 -28.92
N ARG A 91 15.53 -0.98 -28.91
CA ARG A 91 15.61 0.00 -30.01
C ARG A 91 17.03 0.57 -30.19
N ASN A 92 17.76 0.82 -29.11
CA ASN A 92 19.14 1.30 -29.19
C ASN A 92 20.09 0.26 -29.80
N LEU A 93 19.87 -1.03 -29.53
CA LEU A 93 20.62 -2.13 -30.13
C LEU A 93 20.34 -2.24 -31.63
N GLU A 94 19.07 -2.14 -32.03
CA GLU A 94 18.67 -2.12 -33.45
C GLU A 94 19.36 -0.97 -34.19
N TRP A 95 19.29 0.26 -33.65
CA TRP A 95 19.96 1.42 -34.23
C TRP A 95 21.46 1.20 -34.37
N ARG A 96 22.13 0.66 -33.35
CA ARG A 96 23.57 0.34 -33.42
C ARG A 96 23.92 -0.67 -34.51
N LEU A 97 23.08 -1.69 -34.71
CA LEU A 97 23.28 -2.68 -35.76
C LEU A 97 23.11 -2.04 -37.14
N VAL A 98 22.05 -1.27 -37.36
CA VAL A 98 21.81 -0.53 -38.61
C VAL A 98 22.97 0.40 -38.94
N SER A 99 23.40 1.24 -37.98
CA SER A 99 24.54 2.15 -38.19
C SER A 99 25.86 1.43 -38.46
N SER A 100 26.04 0.21 -37.95
CA SER A 100 27.23 -0.60 -38.21
C SER A 100 27.22 -1.23 -39.60
N TRP A 101 26.04 -1.57 -40.14
CA TRP A 101 25.88 -2.03 -41.51
C TRP A 101 26.16 -0.93 -42.52
N ASP A 102 25.61 0.26 -42.29
CA ASP A 102 25.80 1.44 -43.15
C ASP A 102 27.31 1.76 -43.35
N LYS A 103 28.05 1.85 -42.23
CA LYS A 103 29.52 2.05 -42.22
C LYS A 103 30.35 0.92 -42.85
N ARG A 104 29.77 -0.26 -43.07
CA ARG A 104 30.44 -1.38 -43.75
C ARG A 104 30.18 -1.33 -45.25
N VAL A 105 28.99 -0.90 -45.67
CA VAL A 105 28.66 -0.70 -47.08
C VAL A 105 29.52 0.42 -47.67
N ASP A 106 29.64 1.56 -46.96
CA ASP A 106 30.46 2.70 -47.40
C ASP A 106 31.96 2.40 -47.52
N ARG A 107 32.46 1.36 -46.83
CA ARG A 107 33.88 0.95 -46.88
C ARG A 107 34.20 -0.09 -47.94
N ASN A 108 33.18 -0.78 -48.45
CA ASN A 108 33.33 -1.89 -49.39
C ASN A 108 32.82 -1.57 -50.81
N GLY A 109 32.28 -0.36 -51.04
CA GLY A 109 32.00 0.22 -52.35
C GLY A 109 33.07 1.22 -52.77
#